data_AF-A0A7Y0ZFJ8-F1
#
_entry.id   AF-A0A7Y0ZFJ8-F1
#
_cell.length_a   1.000
_cell.length_b   1.000
_cell.length_c   1.000
_cell.angle_alpha   90.00
_cell.angle_beta   90.00
_cell.angle_gamma   90.00
#
_symmetry.space_group_name_H-M   'P 1'
#
loop_
_entity.id
_entity.type
_entity.pdbx_description
1 polymer ?
#
loop_
_entity_poly.entity_id
_entity_poly.type
_entity_poly.pdbx_seq_one_letter_code
_entity_poly.pdbx_strand_id
1 'polypeptide(L)'
;MSMCLAITDLDWDVTKDVFDIIGTVISVVGVGFAAYIGLSGLKTWRLQTKGTADHDLARRLLIALYGYRDSIRKVRDPMIFSYELEPAKDEQPDDDPKFKNINENRRAYTRRFERLNQTKNSLNVALVEAEAVWGGELQRRINVIFKLERELYLHVRSFLISMDPKDEDMQLAYRQILKKRRDILYEIDTADDHFHHELVAGIGQIEAYLREKLLR
;
A
#
# COMPACT_ATOMS: atom_id res chain seq x y z
N MET A 1 -67.34 -23.82 -67.05
CA MET A 1 -66.30 -24.33 -66.14
C MET A 1 -65.94 -23.20 -65.19
N SER A 2 -66.59 -23.20 -64.03
CA SER A 2 -66.53 -22.14 -63.03
C SER A 2 -65.52 -22.56 -61.96
N MET A 3 -64.28 -22.08 -62.07
CA MET A 3 -63.36 -22.08 -60.94
C MET A 3 -63.58 -20.75 -60.22
N CYS A 4 -64.66 -20.69 -59.44
CA CYS A 4 -64.89 -19.56 -58.55
C CYS A 4 -63.79 -19.59 -57.48
N LEU A 5 -63.08 -18.47 -57.40
CA LEU A 5 -62.10 -18.11 -56.38
C LEU A 5 -62.70 -18.31 -54.98
N ALA A 6 -62.38 -19.43 -54.34
CA ALA A 6 -62.66 -19.67 -52.92
C ALA A 6 -61.40 -19.38 -52.09
N ILE A 7 -60.76 -18.23 -52.31
CA ILE A 7 -59.60 -17.77 -51.53
C ILE A 7 -59.91 -16.44 -50.79
N THR A 8 -61.05 -15.79 -51.05
CA THR A 8 -61.30 -14.41 -50.58
C THR A 8 -62.10 -14.23 -49.29
N ASP A 9 -62.50 -15.29 -48.59
CA ASP A 9 -63.11 -15.16 -47.25
C ASP A 9 -62.20 -15.70 -46.14
N LEU A 10 -60.89 -15.52 -46.28
CA LEU A 10 -60.02 -15.54 -45.11
C LEU A 10 -60.30 -14.24 -44.35
N ASP A 11 -60.92 -14.38 -43.17
CA ASP A 11 -61.32 -13.27 -42.31
C ASP A 11 -60.07 -12.46 -41.92
N TRP A 12 -59.78 -11.44 -42.74
CA TRP A 12 -58.52 -10.71 -42.71
C TRP A 12 -58.41 -9.87 -41.44
N ASP A 13 -59.54 -9.52 -40.83
CA ASP A 13 -59.61 -8.89 -39.52
C ASP A 13 -59.20 -9.85 -38.39
N VAL A 14 -59.71 -11.08 -38.38
CA VAL A 14 -59.32 -12.10 -37.38
C VAL A 14 -57.82 -12.39 -37.48
N THR A 15 -57.28 -12.43 -38.69
CA THR A 15 -55.84 -12.69 -38.90
C THR A 15 -54.99 -11.54 -38.36
N LYS A 16 -55.39 -10.28 -38.59
CA LYS A 16 -54.69 -9.09 -38.06
C LYS A 16 -54.75 -9.02 -36.54
N ASP A 17 -55.91 -9.27 -35.94
CA ASP A 17 -56.07 -9.23 -34.48
C ASP A 17 -55.16 -10.25 -33.79
N VAL A 18 -55.04 -11.45 -34.35
CA VAL A 18 -54.10 -12.47 -33.84
C VAL A 18 -52.65 -12.01 -33.96
N PHE A 19 -52.25 -11.42 -35.09
CA PHE A 19 -50.89 -10.89 -35.27
C PHE A 19 -50.59 -9.72 -34.32
N ASP A 20 -51.55 -8.83 -34.07
CA ASP A 20 -51.39 -7.69 -33.16
C ASP A 20 -51.29 -8.13 -31.70
N ILE A 21 -52.07 -9.13 -31.28
CA ILE A 21 -51.96 -9.74 -29.94
C ILE A 21 -50.60 -10.41 -29.78
N ILE A 22 -50.16 -11.21 -30.76
CA ILE A 22 -48.84 -11.87 -30.73
C ILE A 22 -47.72 -10.82 -30.69
N GLY A 23 -47.79 -9.78 -31.53
CA GLY A 23 -46.83 -8.69 -31.56
C GLY A 23 -46.75 -7.93 -30.23
N THR A 24 -47.88 -7.71 -29.57
CA THR A 24 -47.96 -7.06 -28.25
C THR A 24 -47.32 -7.94 -27.18
N VAL A 25 -47.61 -9.25 -27.16
CA VAL A 25 -47.01 -10.20 -26.20
C VAL A 25 -45.49 -10.27 -26.40
N ILE A 26 -45.01 -10.38 -27.64
CA ILE A 26 -43.57 -10.39 -27.95
C ILE A 26 -42.92 -9.07 -27.51
N SER A 27 -43.57 -7.93 -27.73
CA SER A 27 -43.06 -6.63 -27.32
C SER A 27 -42.93 -6.53 -25.80
N VAL A 28 -43.94 -6.97 -25.05
CA VAL A 28 -43.91 -6.97 -23.57
C VAL A 28 -42.80 -7.88 -23.04
N VAL A 29 -42.66 -9.09 -23.60
CA VAL A 29 -41.58 -10.02 -23.24
C VAL A 29 -40.21 -9.45 -23.60
N GLY A 30 -40.08 -8.84 -24.78
CA GLY A 30 -38.85 -8.21 -25.25
C GLY A 30 -38.41 -7.05 -24.36
N VAL A 31 -39.33 -6.18 -23.95
CA VAL A 31 -39.07 -5.09 -23.01
C VAL A 31 -38.68 -5.64 -21.63
N GLY A 32 -39.38 -6.66 -21.13
CA GLY A 32 -39.06 -7.30 -19.86
C GLY A 32 -37.67 -7.95 -19.85
N PHE A 33 -37.32 -8.65 -20.94
CA PHE A 33 -36.01 -9.28 -21.10
C PHE A 33 -34.87 -8.25 -21.23
N ALA A 34 -35.08 -7.18 -22.00
CA ALA A 34 -34.13 -6.07 -22.10
C ALA A 34 -33.93 -5.38 -20.75
N ALA A 35 -35.00 -5.15 -19.99
CA ALA A 35 -34.91 -4.59 -18.64
C ALA A 35 -34.13 -5.51 -17.69
N TYR A 36 -34.36 -6.82 -17.75
CA TYR A 36 -33.62 -7.81 -16.95
C TYR A 36 -32.12 -7.78 -17.27
N ILE A 37 -31.75 -7.86 -18.55
CA ILE A 37 -30.34 -7.79 -18.98
C ILE A 37 -29.71 -6.47 -18.54
N GLY A 38 -30.42 -5.35 -18.69
CA GLY A 38 -29.93 -4.03 -18.27
C GLY A 38 -29.63 -3.97 -16.77
N LEU A 39 -30.54 -4.48 -15.93
CA LEU A 39 -30.36 -4.50 -14.47
C LEU A 39 -29.23 -5.45 -14.03
N SER A 40 -29.17 -6.65 -14.61
CA SER A 40 -28.09 -7.61 -14.35
C SER A 40 -26.74 -7.07 -14.80
N GLY A 41 -26.68 -6.44 -15.98
CA GLY A 41 -25.48 -5.79 -16.50
C GLY A 41 -24.99 -4.67 -15.58
N LEU A 42 -25.89 -3.80 -15.11
CA LEU A 42 -25.54 -2.72 -14.19
C LEU A 42 -25.00 -3.23 -12.86
N LYS A 43 -25.58 -4.32 -12.33
CA LYS A 43 -25.10 -4.96 -11.10
C LYS A 43 -23.68 -5.51 -11.29
N THR A 44 -23.45 -6.25 -12.37
CA THR A 44 -22.13 -6.81 -12.71
C THR A 44 -21.10 -5.71 -12.92
N TRP A 45 -21.47 -4.63 -13.63
CA TRP A 45 -20.57 -3.50 -13.87
C TRP A 45 -20.17 -2.80 -12.56
N ARG A 46 -21.10 -2.57 -11.64
CA ARG A 46 -20.79 -1.99 -10.32
C ARG A 46 -19.84 -2.89 -9.51
N LEU A 47 -20.06 -4.21 -9.55
CA LEU A 47 -19.19 -5.17 -8.88
C LEU A 47 -17.78 -5.17 -9.49
N GLN A 48 -17.69 -5.14 -10.82
CA GLN A 48 -16.42 -5.10 -11.54
C GLN A 48 -15.65 -3.81 -11.22
N THR A 49 -16.30 -2.65 -11.29
CA THR A 49 -15.66 -1.36 -10.98
C THR A 49 -15.13 -1.34 -9.55
N LYS A 50 -15.89 -1.91 -8.60
CA LYS A 50 -15.43 -2.03 -7.21
C LYS A 50 -14.24 -2.98 -7.08
N GLY A 51 -14.31 -4.17 -7.68
CA GLY A 51 -13.22 -5.14 -7.65
C GLY A 51 -11.93 -4.58 -8.26
N THR A 52 -12.01 -3.91 -9.41
CA THR A 52 -10.86 -3.24 -10.02
C THR A 52 -10.26 -2.17 -9.10
N ALA A 53 -11.10 -1.33 -8.48
CA ALA A 53 -10.62 -0.29 -7.56
C ALA A 53 -9.95 -0.90 -6.30
N ASP A 54 -10.54 -1.93 -5.72
CA ASP A 54 -9.99 -2.66 -4.56
C ASP A 54 -8.64 -3.32 -4.93
N HIS A 55 -8.57 -3.97 -6.09
CA HIS A 55 -7.36 -4.60 -6.60
C HIS A 55 -6.23 -3.59 -6.82
N ASP A 56 -6.52 -2.48 -7.50
CA ASP A 56 -5.53 -1.44 -7.81
C ASP A 56 -5.02 -0.74 -6.53
N LEU A 57 -5.89 -0.49 -5.56
CA LEU A 57 -5.49 0.08 -4.27
C LEU A 57 -4.63 -0.90 -3.47
N ALA A 58 -5.02 -2.17 -3.39
CA ALA A 58 -4.25 -3.20 -2.70
C ALA A 58 -2.86 -3.41 -3.32
N ARG A 59 -2.78 -3.42 -4.65
CA ARG A 59 -1.51 -3.50 -5.38
C ARG A 59 -0.60 -2.33 -5.07
N ARG A 60 -1.12 -1.09 -5.13
CA ARG A 60 -0.36 0.12 -4.80
C ARG A 60 0.16 0.09 -3.35
N LEU A 61 -0.67 -0.33 -2.41
CA LEU A 61 -0.29 -0.48 -1.00
C LEU A 61 0.81 -1.51 -0.78
N LEU A 62 0.74 -2.68 -1.44
CA LEU A 62 1.79 -3.70 -1.33
C LEU A 62 3.13 -3.19 -1.85
N ILE A 63 3.14 -2.52 -3.01
CA ILE A 63 4.37 -1.94 -3.56
C ILE A 63 4.96 -0.89 -2.61
N ALA A 64 4.11 0.00 -2.07
CA ALA A 64 4.55 1.00 -1.10
C ALA A 64 5.04 0.39 0.22
N LEU A 65 4.38 -0.67 0.70
CA LEU A 65 4.77 -1.42 1.89
C LEU A 65 6.14 -2.07 1.72
N TYR A 66 6.42 -2.68 0.57
CA TYR A 66 7.73 -3.27 0.29
C TYR A 66 8.81 -2.22 0.16
N GLY A 67 8.54 -1.10 -0.52
CA GLY A 67 9.48 0.03 -0.57
C GLY A 67 9.78 0.58 0.82
N TYR A 68 8.78 0.66 1.70
CA TYR A 68 8.96 1.09 3.09
C TYR A 68 9.77 0.08 3.91
N ARG A 69 9.49 -1.22 3.81
CA ARG A 69 10.30 -2.30 4.41
C ARG A 69 11.75 -2.19 4.00
N ASP A 70 12.01 -2.08 2.70
CA ASP A 70 13.37 -2.05 2.16
C ASP A 70 14.12 -0.78 2.59
N SER A 71 13.43 0.35 2.75
CA SER A 71 14.02 1.56 3.33
C SER A 71 14.35 1.41 4.82
N ILE A 72 13.52 0.73 5.63
CA ILE A 72 13.86 0.42 7.03
C ILE A 72 15.11 -0.45 7.08
N ARG A 73 15.16 -1.48 6.23
CA ARG A 73 16.32 -2.35 6.09
C ARG A 73 17.58 -1.55 5.72
N LYS A 74 17.45 -0.58 4.80
CA LYS A 74 18.58 0.25 4.39
C LYS A 74 19.08 1.19 5.50
N VAL A 75 18.20 1.66 6.37
CA VAL A 75 18.63 2.39 7.58
C VAL A 75 19.51 1.51 8.47
N ARG A 76 19.14 0.23 8.60
CA ARG A 76 19.82 -0.77 9.44
C ARG A 76 21.01 -1.46 8.76
N ASP A 77 21.38 -1.06 7.55
CA ASP A 77 22.48 -1.64 6.81
C ASP A 77 23.83 -1.17 7.41
N PRO A 78 24.70 -2.06 7.89
CA PRO A 78 26.00 -1.65 8.44
C PRO A 78 26.93 -1.05 7.37
N MET A 79 26.72 -1.33 6.09
CA MET A 79 27.56 -0.80 5.02
C MET A 79 27.13 0.62 4.66
N ILE A 80 27.98 1.61 4.97
CA ILE A 80 27.81 3.00 4.55
C ILE A 80 28.61 3.25 3.28
N PHE A 81 27.94 3.74 2.25
CA PHE A 81 28.57 4.00 0.94
C PHE A 81 29.12 5.43 0.86
N SER A 82 30.12 5.65 0.01
CA SER A 82 30.78 6.96 -0.16
C SER A 82 29.81 8.09 -0.50
N TYR A 83 28.82 7.84 -1.37
CA TYR A 83 27.78 8.81 -1.72
C TYR A 83 26.89 9.21 -0.52
N GLU A 84 26.83 8.40 0.54
CA GLU A 84 26.10 8.71 1.77
C GLU A 84 26.91 9.62 2.70
N LEU A 85 28.23 9.76 2.46
CA LEU A 85 29.16 10.52 3.29
C LEU A 85 29.49 11.90 2.74
N GLU A 86 29.28 12.11 1.44
CA GLU A 86 29.63 13.35 0.75
C GLU A 86 29.07 14.58 1.48
N PRO A 87 29.85 15.63 1.74
CA PRO A 87 29.34 16.85 2.35
C PRO A 87 28.36 17.58 1.40
N ALA A 88 27.47 18.39 1.96
CA ALA A 88 26.68 19.30 1.14
C ALA A 88 27.60 20.35 0.48
N LYS A 89 27.15 20.95 -0.63
CA LYS A 89 27.96 21.94 -1.39
C LYS A 89 28.46 23.12 -0.54
N ASP A 90 27.74 23.45 0.53
CA ASP A 90 27.98 24.60 1.39
C ASP A 90 28.62 24.22 2.74
N GLU A 91 28.96 22.94 2.94
CA GLU A 91 29.48 22.41 4.20
C GLU A 91 31.02 22.40 4.16
N GLN A 92 31.65 23.08 5.12
CA GLN A 92 33.10 23.01 5.28
C GLN A 92 33.49 21.65 5.85
N PRO A 93 34.51 20.97 5.29
CA PRO A 93 35.04 19.75 5.87
C PRO A 93 35.60 20.03 7.26
N ASP A 94 35.30 19.18 8.24
CA ASP A 94 35.99 19.24 9.53
C ASP A 94 37.43 18.74 9.37
N ASP A 95 38.38 19.52 9.90
CA ASP A 95 39.80 19.16 9.92
C ASP A 95 40.12 18.13 11.01
N ASP A 96 39.34 18.07 12.10
CA ASP A 96 39.53 17.10 13.18
C ASP A 96 38.90 15.73 12.80
N PRO A 97 39.70 14.65 12.77
CA PRO A 97 39.22 13.31 12.45
C PRO A 97 38.02 12.83 13.27
N LYS A 98 37.92 13.23 14.55
CA LYS A 98 36.81 12.83 15.43
C LYS A 98 35.49 13.46 15.01
N PHE A 99 35.51 14.78 14.75
CA PHE A 99 34.31 15.51 14.30
C PHE A 99 33.90 15.09 12.89
N LYS A 100 34.89 14.84 12.02
CA LYS A 100 34.67 14.34 10.67
C LYS A 100 33.87 13.03 10.65
N ASN A 101 34.29 12.01 11.39
CA ASN A 101 33.60 10.71 11.43
C ASN A 101 32.14 10.83 11.89
N ILE A 102 31.86 11.74 12.82
CA ILE A 102 30.51 11.90 13.38
C ILE A 102 29.60 12.65 12.42
N ASN A 103 30.11 13.70 11.78
CA ASN A 103 29.37 14.43 10.77
C ASN A 103 29.10 13.55 9.55
N GLU A 104 30.06 12.70 9.16
CA GLU A 104 29.89 11.64 8.16
C GLU A 104 28.74 10.68 8.51
N ASN A 105 28.72 10.14 9.74
CA ASN A 105 27.63 9.28 10.20
C ASN A 105 26.29 10.02 10.26
N ARG A 106 26.26 11.28 10.70
CA ARG A 106 25.04 12.11 10.70
C ARG A 106 24.50 12.32 9.30
N ARG A 107 25.36 12.57 8.31
CA ARG A 107 24.96 12.72 6.91
C ARG A 107 24.38 11.42 6.36
N ALA A 108 25.05 10.30 6.60
CA ALA A 108 24.59 8.99 6.15
C ALA A 108 23.18 8.67 6.70
N TYR A 109 22.98 8.78 8.01
CA TYR A 109 21.68 8.49 8.61
C TYR A 109 20.61 9.52 8.22
N THR A 110 20.96 10.81 8.09
CA THR A 110 20.02 11.83 7.57
C THR A 110 19.48 11.43 6.20
N ARG A 111 20.36 11.08 5.25
CA ARG A 111 19.95 10.65 3.90
C ARG A 111 19.10 9.38 3.91
N ARG A 112 19.47 8.41 4.74
CA ARG A 112 18.71 7.16 4.89
C ARG A 112 17.31 7.40 5.45
N PHE A 113 17.18 8.25 6.47
CA PHE A 113 15.88 8.63 7.02
C PHE A 113 15.05 9.50 6.09
N GLU A 114 15.68 10.37 5.29
CA GLU A 114 14.99 11.11 4.22
C GLU A 114 14.35 10.16 3.21
N ARG A 115 15.09 9.15 2.74
CA ARG A 115 14.56 8.12 1.84
C ARG A 115 13.45 7.29 2.50
N LEU A 116 13.63 6.91 3.76
CA LEU A 116 12.59 6.24 4.53
C LEU A 116 11.31 7.09 4.60
N ASN A 117 11.43 8.37 4.93
CA ASN A 117 10.30 9.30 4.99
C ASN A 117 9.61 9.47 3.63
N GLN A 118 10.35 9.51 2.53
CA GLN A 118 9.76 9.52 1.19
C GLN A 118 8.89 8.28 0.94
N THR A 119 9.42 7.07 1.20
CA THR A 119 8.64 5.83 1.04
C THR A 119 7.44 5.74 1.98
N LYS A 120 7.60 6.23 3.22
CA LYS A 120 6.52 6.33 4.21
C LYS A 120 5.42 7.29 3.76
N ASN A 121 5.77 8.42 3.14
CA ASN A 121 4.79 9.38 2.64
C ASN A 121 3.96 8.76 1.52
N SER A 122 4.58 8.04 0.57
CA SER A 122 3.85 7.31 -0.47
C SER A 122 2.90 6.27 0.12
N LEU A 123 3.33 5.54 1.17
CA LEU A 123 2.50 4.59 1.89
C LEU A 123 1.33 5.28 2.60
N ASN A 124 1.57 6.40 3.29
CA ASN A 124 0.54 7.16 4.01
C ASN A 124 -0.57 7.68 3.08
N VAL A 125 -0.23 8.15 1.88
CA VAL A 125 -1.23 8.58 0.90
C VAL A 125 -2.18 7.44 0.55
N ALA A 126 -1.64 6.25 0.26
CA ALA A 126 -2.44 5.08 -0.06
C ALA A 126 -3.24 4.55 1.16
N LEU A 127 -2.72 4.73 2.38
CA LEU A 127 -3.41 4.35 3.62
C LEU A 127 -4.64 5.22 3.88
N VAL A 128 -4.57 6.52 3.61
CA VAL A 128 -5.73 7.43 3.74
C VAL A 128 -6.84 7.02 2.77
N GLU A 129 -6.48 6.69 1.53
CA GLU A 129 -7.43 6.16 0.54
C GLU A 129 -8.07 4.84 1.04
N ALA A 130 -7.26 3.91 1.56
CA ALA A 130 -7.75 2.65 2.10
C ALA A 130 -8.62 2.81 3.35
N GLU A 131 -8.34 3.78 4.21
CA GLU A 131 -9.19 4.07 5.37
C GLU A 131 -10.59 4.53 4.92
N ALA A 132 -10.66 5.34 3.86
CA ALA A 132 -11.94 5.76 3.29
C ALA A 132 -12.73 4.61 2.64
N VAL A 133 -12.05 3.66 1.98
CA VAL A 133 -12.72 2.57 1.23
C VAL A 133 -12.99 1.34 2.11
N TRP A 134 -12.06 0.97 3.00
CA TRP A 134 -12.10 -0.28 3.78
C TRP A 134 -12.23 -0.07 5.30
N GLY A 135 -12.18 1.19 5.77
CA GLY A 135 -12.19 1.54 7.19
C GLY A 135 -10.82 1.40 7.87
N GLY A 136 -10.77 1.66 9.17
CA GLY A 136 -9.51 1.78 9.93
C GLY A 136 -8.77 0.49 10.31
N GLU A 137 -9.13 -0.68 9.75
CA GLU A 137 -8.49 -1.96 10.11
C GLU A 137 -7.04 -2.01 9.63
N LEU A 138 -6.79 -1.60 8.39
CA LEU A 138 -5.44 -1.53 7.84
C LEU A 138 -4.57 -0.54 8.62
N GLN A 139 -5.15 0.60 9.02
CA GLN A 139 -4.47 1.62 9.81
C GLN A 139 -4.05 1.10 11.20
N ARG A 140 -4.85 0.25 11.83
CA ARG A 140 -4.47 -0.40 13.10
C ARG A 140 -3.26 -1.33 12.93
N ARG A 141 -3.22 -2.09 11.83
CA ARG A 141 -2.13 -3.02 11.54
C ARG A 141 -0.82 -2.29 11.23
N ILE A 142 -0.86 -1.26 10.39
CA ILE A 142 0.35 -0.49 10.04
C ILE A 142 0.95 0.26 11.24
N ASN A 143 0.13 0.67 12.20
CA ASN A 143 0.60 1.34 13.41
C ASN A 143 1.60 0.48 14.22
N VAL A 144 1.56 -0.84 14.11
CA VAL A 144 2.58 -1.72 14.72
C VAL A 144 3.95 -1.44 14.10
N ILE A 145 4.02 -1.37 12.77
CA ILE A 145 5.28 -1.09 12.05
C ILE A 145 5.75 0.35 12.31
N PHE A 146 4.84 1.33 12.36
CA PHE A 146 5.21 2.71 12.67
C PHE A 146 5.79 2.88 14.08
N LYS A 147 5.40 2.03 15.03
CA LYS A 147 6.02 1.98 16.37
C LYS A 147 7.46 1.44 16.30
N LEU A 148 7.69 0.39 15.52
CA LEU A 148 9.03 -0.17 15.29
C LEU A 148 9.95 0.84 14.61
N GLU A 149 9.47 1.53 13.56
CA GLU A 149 10.23 2.60 12.89
C GLU A 149 10.60 3.73 13.87
N ARG A 150 9.66 4.14 14.73
CA ARG A 150 9.94 5.15 15.75
C ARG A 150 10.99 4.67 16.75
N GLU A 151 10.95 3.40 17.13
CA GLU A 151 11.95 2.81 18.01
C GLU A 151 13.35 2.84 17.37
N LEU A 152 13.45 2.43 16.09
CA LEU A 152 14.68 2.53 15.30
C LEU A 152 15.20 3.97 15.23
N TYR A 153 14.32 4.94 14.95
CA TYR A 153 14.70 6.36 14.91
C TYR A 153 15.29 6.84 16.24
N LEU A 154 14.65 6.50 17.37
CA LEU A 154 15.16 6.85 18.69
C LEU A 154 16.49 6.14 18.99
N HIS A 155 16.66 4.91 18.54
CA HIS A 155 17.90 4.15 18.70
C HIS A 155 19.05 4.80 17.91
N VAL A 156 18.85 5.10 16.62
CA VAL A 156 19.87 5.78 15.79
C VAL A 156 20.22 7.15 16.38
N ARG A 157 19.23 7.93 16.80
CA ARG A 157 19.50 9.22 17.44
C ARG A 157 20.36 9.06 18.70
N SER A 158 20.04 8.07 19.53
CA SER A 158 20.81 7.76 20.74
C SER A 158 22.24 7.33 20.41
N PHE A 159 22.42 6.53 19.36
CA PHE A 159 23.72 6.13 18.83
C PHE A 159 24.55 7.33 18.37
N LEU A 160 23.99 8.23 17.57
CA LEU A 160 24.67 9.43 17.09
C LEU A 160 25.08 10.37 18.23
N ILE A 161 24.25 10.49 19.27
CA ILE A 161 24.59 11.29 20.47
C ILE A 161 25.70 10.61 21.29
N SER A 162 25.68 9.28 21.40
CA SER A 162 26.71 8.52 22.13
C SER A 162 28.12 8.59 21.52
N MET A 163 28.20 9.06 20.27
CA MET A 163 29.42 9.29 19.53
C MET A 163 29.91 10.75 19.59
N ASP A 164 29.04 11.73 19.89
CA ASP A 164 29.35 13.17 19.80
C ASP A 164 30.43 13.60 20.81
N PRO A 165 31.61 14.13 20.39
CA PRO A 165 32.73 14.39 21.30
C PRO A 165 32.51 15.62 22.16
N LYS A 166 31.47 16.42 21.88
CA LYS A 166 31.24 17.74 22.50
C LYS A 166 30.84 17.67 23.97
N ASP A 167 30.23 16.56 24.40
CA ASP A 167 29.69 16.40 25.75
C ASP A 167 29.91 14.96 26.24
N GLU A 168 30.91 14.78 27.10
CA GLU A 168 31.32 13.47 27.64
C GLU A 168 30.26 12.86 28.58
N ASP A 169 29.61 13.69 29.40
CA ASP A 169 28.53 13.26 30.29
C ASP A 169 27.33 12.75 29.48
N MET A 170 26.97 13.47 28.42
CA MET A 170 25.90 13.07 27.51
C MET A 170 26.26 11.76 26.79
N GLN A 171 27.50 11.60 26.32
CA GLN A 171 27.94 10.34 25.71
C GLN A 171 27.76 9.16 26.66
N LEU A 172 28.23 9.28 27.91
CA LEU A 172 28.12 8.25 28.93
C LEU A 172 26.66 7.89 29.21
N ALA A 173 25.79 8.88 29.36
CA ALA A 173 24.37 8.67 29.59
C ALA A 173 23.72 7.89 28.44
N TYR A 174 23.97 8.27 27.18
CA TYR A 174 23.39 7.61 26.02
C TYR A 174 23.97 6.20 25.78
N ARG A 175 25.25 5.97 26.08
CA ARG A 175 25.83 4.62 26.06
C ARG A 175 25.14 3.70 27.07
N GLN A 176 24.81 4.19 28.27
CA GLN A 176 24.06 3.40 29.24
C GLN A 176 22.63 3.11 28.78
N ILE A 177 21.98 4.06 28.11
CA ILE A 177 20.65 3.85 27.52
C ILE A 177 20.71 2.77 26.44
N LEU A 178 21.70 2.82 25.54
CA LEU A 178 21.86 1.83 24.47
C LEU A 178 22.12 0.43 25.03
N LYS A 179 22.96 0.30 26.06
CA LYS A 179 23.22 -1.00 26.73
C LYS A 179 21.98 -1.64 27.36
N LYS A 180 20.98 -0.84 27.75
CA LYS A 180 19.73 -1.33 28.37
C LYS A 180 18.65 -1.65 27.33
N ARG A 181 18.80 -1.17 26.10
CA ARG A 181 17.85 -1.41 25.02
C ARG A 181 18.24 -2.68 24.27
N ARG A 182 17.26 -3.28 23.59
CA ARG A 182 17.53 -4.36 22.64
C ARG A 182 18.37 -3.83 21.48
N ASP A 183 19.13 -4.71 20.85
CA ASP A 183 19.85 -4.37 19.62
C ASP A 183 18.87 -4.24 18.45
N ILE A 184 18.98 -3.15 17.72
CA ILE A 184 18.07 -2.74 16.64
C ILE A 184 18.86 -2.15 15.48
N LEU A 185 20.06 -1.63 15.73
CA LEU A 185 20.72 -0.72 14.82
C LEU A 185 21.09 -1.41 13.51
N TYR A 186 21.68 -2.60 13.62
CA TYR A 186 22.10 -3.36 12.46
C TYR A 186 21.18 -4.55 12.26
N GLU A 187 20.89 -4.83 11.00
CA GLU A 187 20.30 -6.11 10.63
C GLU A 187 21.40 -7.17 10.71
N ILE A 188 21.21 -8.14 11.60
CA ILE A 188 22.14 -9.25 11.79
C ILE A 188 21.37 -10.52 11.41
N ASP A 189 21.90 -11.29 10.46
CA ASP A 189 21.33 -12.58 10.02
C ASP A 189 21.56 -13.67 11.09
N THR A 190 21.03 -13.43 12.27
CA THR A 190 21.10 -14.30 13.45
C THR A 190 19.72 -14.48 14.03
N ALA A 191 19.48 -15.62 14.66
CA ALA A 191 18.20 -15.94 15.29
C ALA A 191 17.75 -14.89 16.33
N ASP A 192 18.67 -14.11 16.88
CA ASP A 192 18.45 -13.16 17.98
C ASP A 192 18.00 -11.75 17.54
N ASP A 193 17.85 -11.48 16.23
CA ASP A 193 17.32 -10.18 15.74
C ASP A 193 15.80 -10.07 15.94
N HIS A 194 15.40 -9.83 17.20
CA HIS A 194 14.00 -9.67 17.59
C HIS A 194 13.29 -8.55 16.83
N PHE A 195 14.00 -7.47 16.50
CA PHE A 195 13.41 -6.35 15.77
C PHE A 195 13.04 -6.76 14.34
N HIS A 196 13.94 -7.47 13.65
CA HIS A 196 13.67 -7.99 12.31
C HIS A 196 12.47 -8.94 12.32
N HIS A 197 12.40 -9.87 13.28
CA HIS A 197 11.28 -10.80 13.40
C HIS A 197 9.94 -10.10 13.62
N GLU A 198 9.89 -9.10 14.50
CA GLU A 198 8.68 -8.30 14.74
C GLU A 198 8.28 -7.50 13.49
N LEU A 199 9.26 -6.93 12.77
CA LEU A 199 9.03 -6.20 11.53
C LEU A 199 8.43 -7.11 10.45
N VAL A 200 9.05 -8.27 10.20
CA VAL A 200 8.59 -9.25 9.21
C VAL A 200 7.20 -9.80 9.57
N ALA A 201 6.98 -10.11 10.86
CA ALA A 201 5.67 -10.55 11.33
C ALA A 201 4.59 -9.49 11.12
N GLY A 202 4.88 -8.23 11.46
CA GLY A 202 3.98 -7.09 11.25
C GLY A 202 3.66 -6.88 9.77
N ILE A 203 4.67 -6.97 8.90
CA ILE A 203 4.49 -6.89 7.44
C ILE A 203 3.63 -8.05 6.93
N GLY A 204 3.90 -9.28 7.36
CA GLY A 204 3.14 -10.46 6.94
C GLY A 204 1.65 -10.37 7.28
N GLN A 205 1.30 -9.81 8.44
CA GLN A 205 -0.10 -9.57 8.81
C GLN A 205 -0.80 -8.53 7.92
N ILE A 206 -0.07 -7.55 7.41
CA ILE A 206 -0.57 -6.54 6.48
C ILE A 206 -0.67 -7.12 5.08
N GLU A 207 0.35 -7.85 4.63
CA GLU A 207 0.35 -8.54 3.35
C GLU A 207 -0.84 -9.50 3.22
N ALA A 208 -1.11 -10.31 4.26
CA ALA A 208 -2.26 -11.22 4.28
C ALA A 208 -3.57 -10.45 4.08
N TYR A 209 -3.76 -9.35 4.81
CA TYR A 209 -4.93 -8.50 4.69
C TYR A 209 -5.08 -7.90 3.28
N LEU A 210 -3.99 -7.41 2.68
CA LEU A 210 -4.00 -6.82 1.35
C LEU A 210 -4.21 -7.86 0.24
N ARG A 211 -3.67 -9.08 0.40
CA ARG A 211 -3.87 -10.18 -0.56
C ARG A 211 -5.32 -10.62 -0.67
N GLU A 212 -6.09 -10.57 0.42
CA GLU A 212 -7.53 -10.81 0.37
C GLU A 212 -8.27 -9.80 -0.51
N LYS A 213 -7.76 -8.58 -0.64
CA LYS A 213 -8.32 -7.52 -1.48
C LYS A 213 -7.87 -7.61 -2.94
N LEU A 214 -6.77 -8.29 -3.23
CA LEU A 214 -6.30 -8.54 -4.60
C LEU A 214 -7.12 -9.62 -5.32
N LEU A 215 -7.67 -10.58 -4.58
CA LEU A 215 -8.37 -11.76 -5.11
C LEU A 215 -9.89 -11.56 -5.25
N ARG A 216 -10.42 -10.41 -4.83
CA ARG A 216 -11.85 -10.04 -4.91
C ARG A 216 -12.09 -9.07 -6.05
#